data_AF-A0A523N1X7-F1
#
_entry.id   AF-A0A523N1X7-F1
#
_cell.length_a   1.000
_cell.length_b   1.000
_cell.length_c   1.000
_cell.angle_alpha   90.00
_cell.angle_beta   90.00
_cell.angle_gamma   90.00
#
_symmetry.space_group_name_H-M   'P 1'
#
loop_
_entity.id
_entity.type
_entity.pdbx_description
1 polymer ?
#
loop_
_entity_poly.entity_id
_entity_poly.type
_entity_poly.pdbx_seq_one_letter_code
_entity_poly.pdbx_strand_id
1 'polypeptide(L)'
;MKALREHKGLWWLVLVWMTGFAVLRVIQHLTLNTNGQDLSLFDYAIANTADGRFMQTIFRNPHLFGHHFSPILLLLVPLYWIHNGPMTLLLFQVAAVGASAVPFYFIAQWKFNDARVALLLTVSYLLYRKLTMGLMYDFHMEMMEPLFIFSAFWFAVQKRWGWYFAFLVLAMACKEDVALYLVPLGLFLVWRFQEKRVGWGTVGVCAVWFGVAAGWAVPHYHSAGLPHYFEEVFYGNLGSGLGEVVVLLVTHPARVLGEVLDPLSLRGLFNTFGAVLFLPLFAPASCLLTSAPRDPKTHLSEP
;
A
#
# COMPACT_ATOMS: atom_id res chain seq x y z
N MET A 1 -26.70 15.17 -2.35
CA MET A 1 -27.60 15.09 -1.17
C MET A 1 -28.41 13.79 -1.06
N LYS A 2 -28.89 13.17 -2.15
CA LYS A 2 -29.68 11.91 -2.10
C LYS A 2 -28.86 10.69 -1.62
N ALA A 3 -27.67 10.46 -2.17
CA ALA A 3 -26.75 9.39 -1.72
C ALA A 3 -26.27 9.53 -0.25
N LEU A 4 -26.09 10.76 0.24
CA LEU A 4 -25.77 11.04 1.65
C LEU A 4 -26.92 10.66 2.61
N ARG A 5 -28.18 10.79 2.15
CA ARG A 5 -29.36 10.38 2.94
C ARG A 5 -29.56 8.88 2.95
N GLU A 6 -29.19 8.17 1.89
CA GLU A 6 -29.36 6.72 1.75
C GLU A 6 -28.30 5.92 2.55
N HIS A 7 -27.09 6.47 2.73
CA HIS A 7 -25.98 5.80 3.41
C HIS A 7 -25.46 6.54 4.66
N LYS A 8 -26.36 7.16 5.44
CA LYS A 8 -25.97 7.93 6.65
C LYS A 8 -25.10 7.15 7.62
N GLY A 9 -25.38 5.85 7.81
CA GLY A 9 -24.61 4.98 8.71
C GLY A 9 -23.13 4.86 8.31
N LEU A 10 -22.84 4.75 7.02
CA LEU A 10 -21.47 4.74 6.50
C LEU A 10 -20.75 6.05 6.80
N TRP A 11 -21.37 7.19 6.44
CA TRP A 11 -20.73 8.50 6.62
C TRP A 11 -20.48 8.82 8.10
N TRP A 12 -21.42 8.47 8.97
CA TRP A 12 -21.22 8.58 10.42
C TRP A 12 -20.08 7.68 10.90
N LEU A 13 -20.01 6.43 10.46
CA LEU A 13 -18.92 5.52 10.79
C LEU A 13 -17.56 6.10 10.38
N VAL A 14 -17.43 6.53 9.12
CA VAL A 14 -16.18 7.12 8.61
C VAL A 14 -15.80 8.36 9.40
N LEU A 15 -16.75 9.27 9.66
CA LEU A 15 -16.49 10.51 10.39
C LEU A 15 -16.05 10.24 11.83
N VAL A 16 -16.75 9.37 12.55
CA VAL A 16 -16.42 9.01 13.94
C VAL A 16 -15.05 8.33 14.00
N TRP A 17 -14.80 7.38 13.10
CA TRP A 17 -13.51 6.68 13.03
C TRP A 17 -12.35 7.63 12.72
N MET A 18 -12.50 8.49 11.69
CA MET A 18 -11.47 9.47 11.33
C MET A 18 -11.20 10.45 12.47
N THR A 19 -12.25 10.95 13.12
CA THR A 19 -12.10 11.89 14.24
C THR A 19 -11.38 11.22 15.42
N GLY A 20 -11.77 10.00 15.77
CA GLY A 20 -11.13 9.24 16.85
C GLY A 20 -9.65 9.00 16.58
N PHE A 21 -9.29 8.49 15.40
CA PHE A 21 -7.90 8.26 15.04
C PHE A 21 -7.08 9.54 14.85
N ALA A 22 -7.69 10.61 14.34
CA ALA A 22 -7.03 11.91 14.28
C ALA A 22 -6.66 12.41 15.68
N VAL A 23 -7.59 12.34 16.64
CA VAL A 23 -7.31 12.70 18.04
C VAL A 23 -6.20 11.82 18.63
N LEU A 24 -6.25 10.50 18.40
CA LEU A 24 -5.20 9.59 18.88
C LEU A 24 -3.83 9.91 18.29
N ARG A 25 -3.74 10.17 16.96
CA ARG A 25 -2.48 10.55 16.30
C ARG A 25 -1.96 11.89 16.80
N VAL A 26 -2.85 12.86 17.03
CA VAL A 26 -2.47 14.17 17.61
C VAL A 26 -1.89 13.98 19.01
N ILE A 27 -2.58 13.24 19.88
CA ILE A 27 -2.09 12.95 21.24
C ILE A 27 -0.76 12.21 21.19
N GLN A 28 -0.65 11.18 20.35
CA GLN A 28 0.58 10.40 20.20
C GLN A 28 1.76 11.30 19.81
N HIS A 29 1.57 12.20 18.85
CA HIS A 29 2.64 13.10 18.41
C HIS A 29 2.98 14.16 19.44
N LEU A 30 1.98 14.79 20.07
CA LEU A 30 2.21 15.83 21.10
C LEU A 30 2.82 15.26 22.38
N THR A 31 2.65 13.96 22.64
CA THR A 31 3.29 13.25 23.76
C THR A 31 4.64 12.62 23.37
N LEU A 32 5.17 12.91 22.18
CA LEU A 32 6.45 12.43 21.66
C LEU A 32 6.52 10.89 21.50
N ASN A 33 5.38 10.24 21.32
CA ASN A 33 5.25 8.79 21.10
C ASN A 33 5.14 8.41 19.61
N THR A 34 5.61 9.27 18.70
CA THR A 34 5.80 8.95 17.28
C THR A 34 7.26 8.64 17.03
N ASN A 35 7.56 7.59 16.26
CA ASN A 35 8.94 7.25 15.95
C ASN A 35 9.44 8.15 14.81
N GLY A 36 10.57 8.80 15.07
CA GLY A 36 11.14 9.77 14.16
C GLY A 36 11.76 9.16 12.90
N GLN A 37 12.11 7.87 12.87
CA GLN A 37 12.89 7.29 11.76
C GLN A 37 12.20 7.44 10.41
N ASP A 38 11.05 6.82 10.20
CA ASP A 38 10.32 6.90 8.93
C ASP A 38 9.60 8.24 8.79
N LEU A 39 8.99 8.75 9.87
CA LEU A 39 8.22 9.99 9.84
C LEU A 39 9.07 11.19 9.40
N SER A 40 10.29 11.33 9.93
CA SER A 40 11.17 12.45 9.57
C SER A 40 11.72 12.34 8.14
N LEU A 41 11.92 11.12 7.64
CA LEU A 41 12.35 10.89 6.26
C LEU A 41 11.34 11.47 5.26
N PHE A 42 10.05 11.15 5.42
CA PHE A 42 9.00 11.64 4.54
C PHE A 42 8.70 13.13 4.74
N ASP A 43 8.65 13.58 6.01
CA ASP A 43 8.41 14.99 6.34
C ASP A 43 9.46 15.90 5.70
N TYR A 44 10.74 15.52 5.84
CA TYR A 44 11.85 16.29 5.30
C TYR A 44 11.84 16.31 3.77
N ALA A 45 11.57 15.18 3.11
CA ALA A 45 11.51 15.10 1.66
C ALA A 45 10.40 15.98 1.05
N ILE A 46 9.21 15.98 1.67
CA ILE A 46 8.06 16.75 1.18
C ILE A 46 8.26 18.24 1.47
N ALA A 47 8.74 18.60 2.67
CA ALA A 47 9.08 19.98 3.01
C ALA A 47 10.14 20.55 2.06
N ASN A 48 11.20 19.81 1.77
CA ASN A 48 12.21 20.22 0.80
C ASN A 48 11.63 20.38 -0.61
N THR A 49 10.78 19.46 -1.04
CA THR A 49 10.13 19.56 -2.34
C THR A 49 9.24 20.81 -2.42
N ALA A 50 8.53 21.15 -1.34
CA ALA A 50 7.74 22.37 -1.24
C ALA A 50 8.59 23.65 -1.38
N ASP A 51 9.86 23.59 -0.96
CA ASP A 51 10.86 24.66 -1.08
C ASP A 51 11.69 24.59 -2.38
N GLY A 52 11.35 23.70 -3.32
CA GLY A 52 12.04 23.55 -4.61
C GLY A 52 13.25 22.60 -4.60
N ARG A 53 13.58 21.98 -3.47
CA ARG A 53 14.59 20.91 -3.34
C ARG A 53 13.93 19.55 -3.53
N PHE A 54 13.76 19.15 -4.79
CA PHE A 54 13.00 17.96 -5.17
C PHE A 54 13.46 16.68 -4.43
N MET A 55 12.59 16.13 -3.58
CA MET A 55 12.72 14.87 -2.84
C MET A 55 14.05 14.64 -2.10
N GLN A 56 14.75 15.73 -1.75
CA GLN A 56 16.03 15.65 -1.06
C GLN A 56 15.84 15.27 0.42
N THR A 57 16.75 14.44 0.93
CA THR A 57 16.79 14.04 2.35
C THR A 57 18.16 14.25 2.96
N ILE A 58 18.22 14.38 4.29
CA ILE A 58 19.49 14.45 5.07
C ILE A 58 19.94 13.08 5.58
N PHE A 59 19.21 12.01 5.23
CA PHE A 59 19.48 10.66 5.69
C PHE A 59 20.48 9.97 4.75
N ARG A 60 20.76 8.69 5.03
CA ARG A 60 21.83 7.91 4.40
C ARG A 60 21.86 8.08 2.87
N ASN A 61 20.72 7.94 2.20
CA ASN A 61 20.59 8.29 0.78
C ASN A 61 19.95 9.69 0.66
N PRO A 62 20.63 10.66 0.04
CA PRO A 62 20.19 12.07 -0.02
C PRO A 62 18.97 12.32 -0.91
N HIS A 63 18.36 11.29 -1.49
CA HIS A 63 17.14 11.41 -2.28
C HIS A 63 16.13 10.30 -1.92
N LEU A 64 14.89 10.68 -1.60
CA LEU A 64 13.87 9.75 -1.11
C LEU A 64 13.58 8.61 -2.11
N PHE A 65 13.51 8.93 -3.40
CA PHE A 65 13.23 7.94 -4.45
C PHE A 65 14.33 6.91 -4.65
N GLY A 66 15.53 7.12 -4.10
CA GLY A 66 16.55 6.10 -4.06
C GLY A 66 16.35 5.07 -2.93
N HIS A 67 15.44 5.32 -1.99
CA HIS A 67 14.97 4.31 -1.02
C HIS A 67 13.72 3.60 -1.52
N HIS A 68 12.69 4.37 -1.85
CA HIS A 68 11.42 3.89 -2.40
C HIS A 68 10.91 4.88 -3.44
N PHE A 69 10.66 4.40 -4.66
CA PHE A 69 10.06 5.22 -5.69
C PHE A 69 8.57 5.39 -5.40
N SER A 70 8.26 6.50 -4.75
CA SER A 70 6.94 6.83 -4.19
C SER A 70 6.41 8.20 -4.70
N PRO A 71 6.15 8.36 -6.01
CA PRO A 71 5.66 9.62 -6.57
C PRO A 71 4.35 10.15 -5.96
N ILE A 72 3.55 9.29 -5.30
CA ILE A 72 2.31 9.70 -4.64
C ILE A 72 2.53 10.85 -3.65
N LEU A 73 3.71 10.92 -3.04
CA LEU A 73 4.07 11.93 -2.05
C LEU A 73 4.05 13.35 -2.62
N LEU A 74 4.18 13.49 -3.94
CA LEU A 74 4.05 14.79 -4.62
C LEU A 74 2.64 15.38 -4.47
N LEU A 75 1.61 14.55 -4.26
CA LEU A 75 0.25 15.03 -3.97
C LEU A 75 0.13 15.68 -2.58
N LEU A 76 1.11 15.45 -1.70
CA LEU A 76 1.15 16.01 -0.35
C LEU A 76 1.87 17.35 -0.28
N VAL A 77 2.67 17.70 -1.30
CA VAL A 77 3.40 18.97 -1.36
C VAL A 77 2.47 20.19 -1.19
N PRO A 78 1.30 20.27 -1.86
CA PRO A 78 0.39 21.40 -1.64
C PRO A 78 -0.12 21.52 -0.20
N LEU A 79 -0.19 20.42 0.55
CA LEU A 79 -0.61 20.45 1.96
C LEU A 79 0.46 21.10 2.84
N TYR A 80 1.73 20.99 2.46
CA TYR A 80 2.86 21.62 3.16
C TYR A 80 2.92 23.13 2.96
N TRP A 81 2.31 23.67 1.90
CA TRP A 81 2.11 25.11 1.75
C TRP A 81 1.05 25.67 2.71
N ILE A 82 0.14 24.81 3.19
CA ILE A 82 -0.90 25.19 4.16
C ILE A 82 -0.39 25.00 5.59
N HIS A 83 0.15 23.82 5.87
CA HIS A 83 0.71 23.46 7.16
C HIS A 83 1.94 22.57 6.96
N ASN A 84 3.13 23.15 7.17
CA ASN A 84 4.39 22.43 7.09
C ASN A 84 4.64 21.68 8.41
N GLY A 85 4.77 20.35 8.33
CA GLY A 85 5.20 19.53 9.45
C GLY A 85 4.56 18.13 9.49
N PRO A 86 5.07 17.24 10.36
CA PRO A 86 4.75 15.82 10.35
C PRO A 86 3.28 15.54 10.70
N MET A 87 2.63 16.43 11.46
CA MET A 87 1.20 16.32 11.77
C MET A 87 0.33 16.28 10.50
N THR A 88 0.72 17.02 9.45
CA THR A 88 0.03 17.02 8.16
C THR A 88 -0.03 15.63 7.57
N LEU A 89 1.09 14.90 7.61
CA LEU A 89 1.18 13.52 7.11
C LEU A 89 0.34 12.56 7.94
N LEU A 90 0.42 12.67 9.27
CA LEU A 90 -0.34 11.79 10.17
C LEU A 90 -1.86 11.94 9.98
N LEU A 91 -2.34 13.18 9.89
CA LEU A 91 -3.76 13.46 9.67
C LEU A 91 -4.21 13.08 8.25
N PHE A 92 -3.35 13.31 7.26
CA PHE A 92 -3.63 12.87 5.88
C PHE A 92 -3.74 11.35 5.80
N GLN A 93 -2.85 10.59 6.46
CA GLN A 93 -2.91 9.14 6.51
C GLN A 93 -4.23 8.64 7.11
N VAL A 94 -4.70 9.26 8.21
CA VAL A 94 -6.02 8.95 8.79
C VAL A 94 -7.15 9.22 7.79
N ALA A 95 -7.09 10.35 7.08
CA ALA A 95 -8.08 10.69 6.06
C ALA A 95 -8.08 9.70 4.88
N ALA A 96 -6.91 9.29 4.39
CA ALA A 96 -6.79 8.33 3.30
C ALA A 96 -7.36 6.95 3.70
N VAL A 97 -7.02 6.45 4.89
CA VAL A 97 -7.53 5.16 5.40
C VAL A 97 -9.02 5.24 5.70
N GLY A 98 -9.52 6.32 6.30
CA GLY A 98 -10.96 6.45 6.53
C GLY A 98 -11.73 6.56 5.20
N ALA A 99 -11.15 7.22 4.18
CA ALA A 99 -11.78 7.37 2.88
C ALA A 99 -11.88 6.04 2.11
N SER A 100 -10.94 5.10 2.32
CA SER A 100 -10.98 3.77 1.70
C SER A 100 -12.19 2.94 2.12
N ALA A 101 -12.77 3.23 3.29
CA ALA A 101 -14.00 2.57 3.76
C ALA A 101 -15.18 2.79 2.82
N VAL A 102 -15.21 3.90 2.08
CA VAL A 102 -16.30 4.23 1.15
C VAL A 102 -16.36 3.28 -0.04
N PRO A 103 -15.30 3.13 -0.89
CA PRO A 103 -15.32 2.13 -1.96
C PRO A 103 -15.41 0.71 -1.39
N PHE A 104 -14.82 0.41 -0.24
CA PHE A 104 -14.96 -0.91 0.40
C PHE A 104 -16.42 -1.26 0.72
N TYR A 105 -17.16 -0.32 1.34
CA TYR A 105 -18.59 -0.49 1.63
C TYR A 105 -19.39 -0.75 0.35
N PHE A 106 -19.14 0.00 -0.72
CA PHE A 106 -19.85 -0.19 -1.98
C PHE A 106 -19.52 -1.53 -2.65
N ILE A 107 -18.28 -2.00 -2.56
CA ILE A 107 -17.90 -3.34 -3.01
C ILE A 107 -18.65 -4.41 -2.23
N ALA A 108 -18.71 -4.29 -0.90
CA ALA A 108 -19.44 -5.23 -0.05
C ALA A 108 -20.95 -5.18 -0.35
N GLN A 109 -21.52 -3.99 -0.53
CA GLN A 109 -22.92 -3.80 -0.90
C GLN A 109 -23.24 -4.47 -2.24
N TRP A 110 -22.39 -4.28 -3.25
CA TRP A 110 -22.55 -4.92 -4.56
C TRP A 110 -22.48 -6.45 -4.46
N LYS A 111 -21.58 -6.97 -3.62
CA LYS A 111 -21.38 -8.42 -3.49
C LYS A 111 -22.50 -9.13 -2.75
N PHE A 112 -22.99 -8.55 -1.65
CA PHE A 112 -23.95 -9.18 -0.74
C PHE A 112 -25.37 -8.67 -0.88
N ASN A 113 -25.58 -7.54 -1.57
CA ASN A 113 -26.86 -6.87 -1.73
C ASN A 113 -27.57 -6.56 -0.40
N ASP A 114 -26.81 -6.33 0.68
CA ASP A 114 -27.32 -6.05 2.02
C ASP A 114 -26.48 -4.96 2.70
N ALA A 115 -27.14 -3.84 3.03
CA ALA A 115 -26.52 -2.66 3.64
C ALA A 115 -26.00 -2.88 5.05
N ARG A 116 -26.62 -3.79 5.81
CA ARG A 116 -26.17 -4.16 7.16
C ARG A 116 -24.93 -5.03 7.08
N VAL A 117 -24.91 -6.00 6.17
CA VAL A 117 -23.73 -6.85 5.94
C VAL A 117 -22.56 -5.99 5.43
N ALA A 118 -22.81 -5.10 4.46
CA ALA A 118 -21.79 -4.20 3.95
C ALA A 118 -21.22 -3.28 5.06
N LEU A 119 -22.09 -2.73 5.91
CA LEU A 119 -21.67 -1.91 7.04
C LEU A 119 -20.86 -2.72 8.06
N LEU A 120 -21.32 -3.92 8.42
CA LEU A 120 -20.61 -4.81 9.36
C LEU A 120 -19.21 -5.14 8.84
N LEU A 121 -19.07 -5.51 7.57
CA LEU A 121 -17.78 -5.78 6.95
C LEU A 121 -16.89 -4.55 6.93
N THR A 122 -17.45 -3.36 6.68
CA THR A 122 -16.71 -2.10 6.69
C THR A 122 -16.20 -1.76 8.09
N VAL A 123 -17.01 -2.01 9.13
CA VAL A 123 -16.58 -1.91 10.53
C VAL A 123 -15.45 -2.91 10.81
N SER A 124 -15.59 -4.17 10.39
CA SER A 124 -14.53 -5.18 10.54
C SER A 124 -13.23 -4.78 9.85
N TYR A 125 -13.30 -4.19 8.64
CA TYR A 125 -12.16 -3.64 7.93
C TYR A 125 -11.48 -2.50 8.71
N LEU A 126 -12.26 -1.53 9.19
CA LEU A 126 -11.74 -0.36 9.92
C LEU A 126 -11.21 -0.70 11.33
N LEU A 127 -11.67 -1.81 11.92
CA LEU A 127 -11.17 -2.35 13.18
C LEU A 127 -10.09 -3.42 12.99
N TYR A 128 -9.71 -3.69 11.74
CA TYR A 128 -8.74 -4.73 11.45
C TYR A 128 -7.38 -4.40 12.07
N ARG A 129 -6.89 -5.29 12.94
CA ARG A 129 -5.70 -5.04 13.76
C ARG A 129 -4.49 -4.57 12.96
N LYS A 130 -4.18 -5.19 11.82
CA LYS A 130 -3.02 -4.81 11.01
C LYS A 130 -3.16 -3.41 10.41
N LEU A 131 -4.36 -3.04 9.97
CA LEU A 131 -4.65 -1.68 9.51
C LEU A 131 -4.43 -0.67 10.64
N THR A 132 -4.97 -0.95 11.83
CA THR A 132 -4.78 -0.12 13.02
C THR A 132 -3.31 -0.03 13.44
N MET A 133 -2.56 -1.14 13.38
CA MET A 133 -1.13 -1.14 13.71
C MET A 133 -0.32 -0.30 12.72
N GLY A 134 -0.56 -0.42 11.41
CA GLY A 134 0.09 0.42 10.41
C GLY A 134 -0.25 1.90 10.61
N LEU A 135 -1.50 2.21 10.91
CA LEU A 135 -1.95 3.58 11.18
C LEU A 135 -1.34 4.17 12.47
N MET A 136 -1.13 3.35 13.50
CA MET A 136 -0.61 3.77 14.81
C MET A 136 0.92 3.68 14.93
N TYR A 137 1.61 3.17 13.91
CA TYR A 137 3.06 3.20 13.82
C TYR A 137 3.52 4.63 13.44
N ASP A 138 3.93 4.87 12.20
CA ASP A 138 4.30 6.19 11.69
C ASP A 138 3.67 6.43 10.31
N PHE A 139 4.09 7.49 9.62
CA PHE A 139 3.64 7.76 8.25
C PHE A 139 4.23 6.75 7.27
N HIS A 140 3.36 6.15 6.46
CA HIS A 140 3.65 5.14 5.45
C HIS A 140 2.74 5.40 4.25
N MET A 141 3.34 5.66 3.09
CA MET A 141 2.60 5.87 1.84
C MET A 141 1.76 4.65 1.45
N GLU A 142 2.14 3.46 1.90
CA GLU A 142 1.39 2.21 1.71
C GLU A 142 -0.02 2.28 2.34
N MET A 143 -0.22 3.11 3.37
CA MET A 143 -1.53 3.28 4.00
C MET A 143 -2.55 4.00 3.09
N MET A 144 -2.10 4.58 1.97
CA MET A 144 -2.98 5.13 0.92
C MET A 144 -3.47 4.05 -0.05
N GLU A 145 -2.77 2.90 -0.14
CA GLU A 145 -3.10 1.84 -1.09
C GLU A 145 -4.53 1.31 -0.94
N PRO A 146 -5.09 1.07 0.26
CA PRO A 146 -6.45 0.57 0.38
C PRO A 146 -7.47 1.48 -0.31
N LEU A 147 -7.30 2.80 -0.21
CA LEU A 147 -8.17 3.76 -0.89
C LEU A 147 -8.12 3.53 -2.40
N PHE A 148 -6.91 3.48 -2.96
CA PHE A 148 -6.75 3.40 -4.40
C PHE A 148 -7.10 2.03 -4.98
N ILE A 149 -6.71 0.94 -4.31
CA ILE A 149 -7.00 -0.43 -4.73
C ILE A 149 -8.51 -0.70 -4.66
N PHE A 150 -9.19 -0.32 -3.56
CA PHE A 150 -10.64 -0.48 -3.47
C PHE A 150 -11.36 0.41 -4.47
N SER A 151 -10.94 1.66 -4.66
CA SER A 151 -11.52 2.52 -5.69
C SER A 151 -11.34 1.94 -7.09
N ALA A 152 -10.14 1.44 -7.43
CA ALA A 152 -9.89 0.77 -8.70
C ALA A 152 -10.85 -0.41 -8.87
N PHE A 153 -10.90 -1.34 -7.92
CA PHE A 153 -11.80 -2.48 -7.98
C PHE A 153 -13.28 -2.06 -8.12
N TRP A 154 -13.71 -1.04 -7.38
CA TRP A 154 -15.07 -0.50 -7.47
C TRP A 154 -15.40 0.07 -8.84
N PHE A 155 -14.46 0.76 -9.49
CA PHE A 155 -14.64 1.24 -10.86
C PHE A 155 -14.57 0.12 -11.89
N ALA A 156 -13.80 -0.95 -11.64
CA ALA A 156 -13.81 -2.14 -12.47
C ALA A 156 -15.16 -2.86 -12.44
N VAL A 157 -15.79 -2.98 -11.26
CA VAL A 157 -17.16 -3.52 -11.10
C VAL A 157 -18.16 -2.75 -11.96
N GLN A 158 -18.01 -1.42 -12.04
CA GLN A 158 -18.85 -0.54 -12.85
C GLN A 158 -18.42 -0.45 -14.32
N LYS A 159 -17.36 -1.16 -14.73
CA LYS A 159 -16.73 -1.07 -16.06
C LYS A 159 -16.32 0.35 -16.47
N ARG A 160 -16.00 1.21 -15.49
CA ARG A 160 -15.51 2.58 -15.71
C ARG A 160 -14.00 2.60 -15.86
N TRP A 161 -13.51 2.10 -16.98
CA TRP A 161 -12.09 1.77 -17.18
C TRP A 161 -11.12 2.95 -17.05
N GLY A 162 -11.52 4.16 -17.44
CA GLY A 162 -10.68 5.35 -17.24
C GLY A 162 -10.39 5.63 -15.77
N TRP A 163 -11.41 5.53 -14.91
CA TRP A 163 -11.26 5.69 -13.46
C TRP A 163 -10.55 4.49 -12.83
N TYR A 164 -10.82 3.28 -13.31
CA TYR A 164 -10.07 2.09 -12.89
C TYR A 164 -8.56 2.29 -13.08
N PHE A 165 -8.10 2.67 -14.29
CA PHE A 165 -6.68 2.88 -14.55
C PHE A 165 -6.11 4.09 -13.83
N ALA A 166 -6.88 5.18 -13.66
CA ALA A 166 -6.44 6.31 -12.85
C ALA A 166 -6.11 5.90 -11.41
N PHE A 167 -7.01 5.15 -10.77
CA PHE A 167 -6.80 4.66 -9.41
C PHE A 167 -5.75 3.53 -9.34
N LEU A 168 -5.61 2.71 -10.39
CA LEU A 168 -4.53 1.74 -10.50
C LEU A 168 -3.16 2.43 -10.49
N VAL A 169 -3.00 3.50 -11.27
CA VAL A 169 -1.76 4.30 -11.32
C VAL A 169 -1.50 4.99 -9.98
N LEU A 170 -2.54 5.54 -9.33
CA LEU A 170 -2.39 6.12 -7.99
C LEU A 170 -1.94 5.07 -6.95
N ALA A 171 -2.47 3.85 -7.02
CA ALA A 171 -2.00 2.76 -6.16
C ALA A 171 -0.52 2.44 -6.42
N MET A 172 -0.13 2.25 -7.67
CA MET A 172 1.27 1.97 -8.03
C MET A 172 2.21 3.12 -7.65
N ALA A 173 1.74 4.37 -7.72
CA ALA A 173 2.52 5.54 -7.32
C ALA A 173 2.85 5.57 -5.82
N CYS A 174 2.20 4.76 -4.99
CA CYS A 174 2.54 4.64 -3.58
C CYS A 174 3.95 4.08 -3.39
N LYS A 175 4.32 3.04 -4.14
CA LYS A 175 5.62 2.38 -4.01
C LYS A 175 5.92 1.46 -5.20
N GLU A 176 7.20 1.26 -5.49
CA GLU A 176 7.68 0.53 -6.66
C GLU A 176 7.16 -0.91 -6.77
N ASP A 177 7.02 -1.61 -5.65
CA ASP A 177 6.60 -3.01 -5.59
C ASP A 177 5.08 -3.18 -5.62
N VAL A 178 4.29 -2.10 -5.51
CA VAL A 178 2.81 -2.14 -5.49
C VAL A 178 2.24 -2.79 -6.77
N ALA A 179 2.95 -2.65 -7.88
CA ALA A 179 2.58 -3.30 -9.14
C ALA A 179 2.48 -4.83 -9.01
N LEU A 180 3.29 -5.47 -8.16
CA LEU A 180 3.27 -6.93 -7.99
C LEU A 180 1.95 -7.40 -7.36
N TYR A 181 1.41 -6.65 -6.41
CA TYR A 181 0.12 -6.95 -5.76
C TYR A 181 -1.09 -6.69 -6.68
N LEU A 182 -0.89 -5.93 -7.76
CA LEU A 182 -1.94 -5.56 -8.72
C LEU A 182 -1.98 -6.46 -9.96
N VAL A 183 -0.94 -7.26 -10.21
CA VAL A 183 -0.97 -8.31 -11.24
C VAL A 183 -2.14 -9.28 -11.02
N PRO A 184 -2.37 -9.83 -9.81
CA PRO A 184 -3.51 -10.69 -9.54
C PRO A 184 -4.87 -10.02 -9.77
N LEU A 185 -4.98 -8.69 -9.58
CA LEU A 185 -6.18 -7.94 -9.94
C LEU A 185 -6.43 -7.98 -11.45
N GLY A 186 -5.40 -7.81 -12.27
CA GLY A 186 -5.50 -7.97 -13.72
C GLY A 186 -5.95 -9.38 -14.11
N LEU A 187 -5.36 -10.40 -13.51
CA LEU A 187 -5.73 -11.80 -13.74
C LEU A 187 -7.17 -12.11 -13.29
N PHE A 188 -7.61 -11.53 -12.17
CA PHE A 188 -8.99 -11.61 -11.70
C PHE A 188 -9.97 -11.03 -12.74
N LEU A 189 -9.63 -9.91 -13.39
CA LEU A 189 -10.45 -9.36 -14.47
C LEU A 189 -10.55 -10.30 -15.67
N VAL A 190 -9.45 -10.97 -16.04
CA VAL A 190 -9.42 -11.98 -17.11
C VAL A 190 -10.34 -13.16 -16.77
N TRP A 191 -10.18 -13.75 -15.58
CA TRP A 191 -10.84 -15.02 -15.24
C TRP A 191 -12.26 -14.85 -14.69
N ARG A 192 -12.49 -13.83 -13.85
CA ARG A 192 -13.78 -13.68 -13.16
C ARG A 192 -14.72 -12.71 -13.85
N PHE A 193 -14.20 -11.62 -14.40
CA PHE A 193 -15.01 -10.63 -15.13
C PHE A 193 -15.04 -10.90 -16.64
N GLN A 194 -14.19 -11.81 -17.14
CA GLN A 194 -14.04 -12.13 -18.56
C GLN A 194 -13.62 -10.92 -19.42
N GLU A 195 -13.03 -9.91 -18.79
CA GLU A 195 -12.58 -8.66 -19.41
C GLU A 195 -11.11 -8.78 -19.86
N LYS A 196 -10.84 -9.69 -20.80
CA LYS A 196 -9.48 -10.09 -21.20
C LYS A 196 -8.58 -8.91 -21.59
N ARG A 197 -9.09 -7.97 -22.39
CA ARG A 197 -8.32 -6.81 -22.86
C ARG A 197 -7.88 -5.93 -21.70
N VAL A 198 -8.79 -5.65 -20.76
CA VAL A 198 -8.48 -4.82 -19.59
C VAL A 198 -7.56 -5.58 -18.65
N GLY A 199 -7.86 -6.85 -18.36
CA GLY A 199 -7.07 -7.67 -17.45
C GLY A 199 -5.62 -7.86 -17.90
N TRP A 200 -5.38 -8.19 -19.16
CA TRP A 200 -4.02 -8.25 -19.70
C TRP A 200 -3.37 -6.87 -19.82
N GLY A 201 -4.16 -5.82 -20.09
CA GLY A 201 -3.69 -4.44 -20.03
C GLY A 201 -3.18 -4.06 -18.63
N THR A 202 -3.90 -4.43 -17.58
CA THR A 202 -3.48 -4.25 -16.18
C THR A 202 -2.16 -4.95 -15.90
N VAL A 203 -2.03 -6.23 -16.30
CA VAL A 203 -0.78 -6.99 -16.12
C VAL A 203 0.38 -6.29 -16.84
N GLY A 204 0.17 -5.86 -18.09
CA GLY A 204 1.18 -5.13 -18.85
C GLY A 204 1.59 -3.81 -18.21
N VAL A 205 0.62 -3.01 -17.74
CA VAL A 205 0.90 -1.74 -17.05
C VAL A 205 1.67 -1.98 -15.75
N CYS A 206 1.29 -3.00 -14.96
CA CYS A 206 2.02 -3.36 -13.74
C CYS A 206 3.46 -3.79 -14.04
N ALA A 207 3.67 -4.60 -15.07
CA ALA A 207 5.00 -5.02 -15.49
C ALA A 207 5.88 -3.84 -15.93
N VAL A 208 5.31 -2.91 -16.72
CA VAL A 208 6.01 -1.69 -17.13
C VAL A 208 6.34 -0.81 -15.92
N TRP A 209 5.38 -0.59 -15.01
CA TRP A 209 5.62 0.17 -13.78
C TRP A 209 6.75 -0.44 -12.97
N PHE A 210 6.68 -1.73 -12.65
CA PHE A 210 7.69 -2.40 -11.85
C PHE A 210 9.08 -2.33 -12.50
N GLY A 211 9.16 -2.59 -13.81
CA GLY A 211 10.42 -2.50 -14.56
C GLY A 211 11.02 -1.08 -14.58
N VAL A 212 10.18 -0.04 -14.71
CA VAL A 212 10.65 1.36 -14.68
C VAL A 212 10.99 1.80 -13.28
N ALA A 213 10.13 1.54 -12.29
CA ALA A 213 10.29 2.00 -10.92
C ALA A 213 11.48 1.30 -10.24
N ALA A 214 11.48 -0.03 -10.20
CA ALA A 214 12.52 -0.79 -9.52
C ALA A 214 13.78 -0.97 -10.39
N GLY A 215 13.62 -1.12 -11.71
CA GLY A 215 14.75 -1.35 -12.62
C GLY A 215 15.49 -0.09 -13.07
N TRP A 216 14.88 1.09 -12.98
CA TRP A 216 15.50 2.35 -13.41
C TRP A 216 15.38 3.48 -12.39
N ALA A 217 14.18 3.80 -11.90
CA ALA A 217 13.97 4.99 -11.09
C ALA A 217 14.69 4.90 -9.74
N VAL A 218 14.53 3.80 -8.99
CA VAL A 218 15.24 3.59 -7.72
C VAL A 218 16.76 3.65 -7.92
N PRO A 219 17.37 2.88 -8.85
CA PRO A 219 18.81 2.98 -9.12
C PRO A 219 19.27 4.37 -9.56
N HIS A 220 18.48 5.08 -10.37
CA HIS A 220 18.84 6.41 -10.87
C HIS A 220 18.95 7.45 -9.74
N TYR A 221 18.07 7.37 -8.74
CA TYR A 221 18.09 8.26 -7.58
C TYR A 221 18.95 7.73 -6.42
N HIS A 222 19.51 6.52 -6.54
CA HIS A 222 20.40 5.96 -5.54
C HIS A 222 21.80 6.54 -5.65
N SER A 223 22.36 6.99 -4.52
CA SER A 223 23.70 7.55 -4.52
C SER A 223 24.77 6.46 -4.61
N ALA A 224 25.70 6.63 -5.55
CA ALA A 224 26.78 5.67 -5.80
C ALA A 224 27.62 5.41 -4.54
N GLY A 225 27.91 4.13 -4.28
CA GLY A 225 28.74 3.69 -3.15
C GLY A 225 28.00 3.53 -1.82
N LEU A 226 26.69 3.83 -1.77
CA LEU A 226 25.86 3.45 -0.64
C LEU A 226 25.32 2.02 -0.83
N PRO A 227 25.38 1.17 0.20
CA PRO A 227 24.75 -0.13 0.14
C PRO A 227 23.22 0.02 0.02
N HIS A 228 22.57 -0.77 -0.83
CA HIS A 228 21.11 -0.85 -0.89
C HIS A 228 20.64 -1.58 0.37
N TYR A 229 20.47 -0.85 1.48
CA TYR A 229 20.24 -1.45 2.79
C TYR A 229 19.07 -2.45 2.80
N PHE A 230 17.97 -2.17 2.10
CA PHE A 230 16.85 -3.10 2.01
C PHE A 230 17.15 -4.33 1.13
N GLU A 231 17.77 -4.16 -0.03
CA GLU A 231 18.09 -5.29 -0.90
C GLU A 231 19.20 -6.17 -0.30
N GLU A 232 20.25 -5.58 0.26
CA GLU A 232 21.34 -6.33 0.88
C GLU A 232 20.91 -7.08 2.15
N VAL A 233 20.12 -6.45 3.03
CA VAL A 233 19.74 -7.06 4.32
C VAL A 233 18.67 -8.14 4.15
N PHE A 234 17.71 -7.94 3.24
CA PHE A 234 16.56 -8.86 3.11
C PHE A 234 16.62 -9.77 1.88
N TYR A 235 17.33 -9.37 0.84
CA TYR A 235 17.38 -10.08 -0.44
C TYR A 235 18.80 -10.35 -0.96
N GLY A 236 19.85 -10.02 -0.18
CA GLY A 236 21.24 -10.23 -0.60
C GLY A 236 21.55 -11.69 -0.93
N ASN A 237 20.81 -12.62 -0.33
CA ASN A 237 20.88 -14.06 -0.63
C ASN A 237 20.26 -14.46 -1.98
N LEU A 238 19.43 -13.61 -2.58
CA LEU A 238 18.74 -13.83 -3.86
C LEU A 238 19.45 -13.18 -5.06
N GLY A 239 20.47 -12.36 -4.81
CA GLY A 239 21.23 -11.63 -5.83
C GLY A 239 21.27 -10.13 -5.57
N SER A 240 22.15 -9.44 -6.28
CA SER A 240 22.41 -8.00 -6.16
C SER A 240 21.49 -7.12 -7.04
N GLY A 241 20.47 -7.73 -7.67
CA GLY A 241 19.47 -7.00 -8.45
C GLY A 241 18.43 -7.90 -9.11
N LEU A 242 17.38 -7.28 -9.67
CA LEU A 242 16.22 -7.97 -10.25
C LEU A 242 16.57 -9.03 -11.31
N GLY A 243 17.58 -8.76 -12.14
CA GLY A 243 18.02 -9.71 -13.18
C GLY A 243 18.59 -11.00 -12.58
N GLU A 244 19.39 -10.88 -11.52
CA GLU A 244 19.96 -12.03 -10.82
C GLU A 244 18.89 -12.81 -10.07
N VAL A 245 17.91 -12.13 -9.47
CA VAL A 245 16.76 -12.79 -8.81
C VAL A 245 15.95 -13.61 -9.82
N VAL A 246 15.68 -13.07 -11.02
CA VAL A 246 14.97 -13.82 -12.09
C VAL A 246 15.80 -15.01 -12.56
N VAL A 247 17.10 -14.83 -12.78
CA VAL A 247 18.00 -15.94 -13.16
C VAL A 247 18.03 -17.01 -12.07
N LEU A 248 18.12 -16.63 -10.79
CA LEU A 248 18.12 -17.55 -9.66
C LEU A 248 16.79 -18.31 -9.54
N LEU A 249 15.67 -17.64 -9.80
CA LEU A 249 14.34 -18.27 -9.80
C LEU A 249 14.22 -19.39 -10.82
N VAL A 250 14.85 -19.23 -11.99
CA VAL A 250 14.85 -20.24 -13.07
C VAL A 250 15.94 -21.30 -12.84
N THR A 251 17.14 -20.90 -12.44
CA THR A 251 18.31 -21.78 -12.35
C THR A 251 18.40 -22.55 -11.03
N HIS A 252 17.84 -22.00 -9.95
CA HIS A 252 17.92 -22.56 -8.60
C HIS A 252 16.59 -22.42 -7.83
N PRO A 253 15.46 -22.94 -8.37
CA PRO A 253 14.12 -22.75 -7.80
C PRO A 253 14.00 -23.26 -6.35
N ALA A 254 14.76 -24.28 -5.97
CA ALA A 254 14.78 -24.81 -4.60
C ALA A 254 15.27 -23.78 -3.57
N ARG A 255 16.20 -22.89 -3.93
CA ARG A 255 16.69 -21.83 -3.04
C ARG A 255 15.63 -20.77 -2.79
N VAL A 256 14.95 -20.35 -3.85
CA VAL A 256 13.82 -19.41 -3.75
C VAL A 256 12.67 -20.02 -2.94
N LEU A 257 12.37 -21.30 -3.16
CA LEU A 257 11.39 -22.03 -2.35
C LEU A 257 11.80 -22.09 -0.87
N GLY A 258 13.10 -22.25 -0.58
CA GLY A 258 13.62 -22.19 0.79
C GLY A 258 13.29 -20.88 1.50
N GLU A 259 13.41 -19.74 0.82
CA GLU A 259 13.06 -18.42 1.37
C GLU A 259 11.55 -18.24 1.58
N VAL A 260 10.73 -18.79 0.69
CA VAL A 260 9.26 -18.77 0.81
C VAL A 260 8.78 -19.68 1.94
N LEU A 261 9.43 -20.83 2.11
CA LEU A 261 9.13 -21.83 3.14
C LEU A 261 9.88 -21.56 4.46
N ASP A 262 10.64 -20.48 4.54
CA ASP A 262 11.26 -20.05 5.78
C ASP A 262 10.21 -19.88 6.88
N PRO A 263 10.46 -20.35 8.12
CA PRO A 263 9.49 -20.26 9.21
C PRO A 263 8.93 -18.84 9.44
N LEU A 264 9.72 -17.79 9.20
CA LEU A 264 9.27 -16.42 9.35
C LEU A 264 8.29 -16.02 8.23
N SER A 265 8.61 -16.37 6.98
CA SER A 265 7.73 -16.20 5.82
C SER A 265 6.40 -16.92 6.01
N LEU A 266 6.45 -18.18 6.48
CA LEU A 266 5.26 -18.99 6.77
C LEU A 266 4.42 -18.39 7.91
N ARG A 267 5.06 -17.88 8.98
CA ARG A 267 4.36 -17.17 10.05
C ARG A 267 3.69 -15.89 9.54
N GLY A 268 4.34 -15.17 8.64
CA GLY A 268 3.76 -14.00 7.96
C GLY A 268 2.51 -14.34 7.17
N LEU A 269 2.57 -15.38 6.34
CA LEU A 269 1.42 -15.89 5.58
C LEU A 269 0.31 -16.37 6.51
N PHE A 270 0.65 -17.16 7.55
CA PHE A 270 -0.31 -17.65 8.53
C PHE A 270 -1.03 -16.51 9.25
N ASN A 271 -0.31 -15.47 9.67
CA ASN A 271 -0.91 -14.30 10.32
C ASN A 271 -1.83 -13.52 9.37
N THR A 272 -1.44 -13.40 8.10
CA THR A 272 -2.20 -12.67 7.07
C THR A 272 -3.50 -13.38 6.74
N PHE A 273 -3.44 -14.70 6.47
CA PHE A 273 -4.63 -15.49 6.20
C PHE A 273 -5.45 -15.77 7.46
N GLY A 274 -4.81 -16.02 8.60
CA GLY A 274 -5.48 -16.31 9.88
C GLY A 274 -6.34 -15.15 10.36
N ALA A 275 -5.90 -13.91 10.10
CA ALA A 275 -6.68 -12.69 10.33
C ALA A 275 -8.05 -12.68 9.62
N VAL A 276 -8.17 -13.37 8.50
CA VAL A 276 -9.40 -13.52 7.70
C VAL A 276 -9.90 -14.97 7.69
N LEU A 277 -9.56 -15.73 8.74
CA LEU A 277 -9.95 -17.13 8.96
C LEU A 277 -9.65 -18.05 7.76
N PHE A 278 -8.59 -17.75 7.02
CA PHE A 278 -8.20 -18.45 5.81
C PHE A 278 -9.29 -18.49 4.72
N LEU A 279 -10.33 -17.65 4.83
CA LEU A 279 -11.44 -17.56 3.86
C LEU A 279 -10.97 -17.39 2.41
N PRO A 280 -9.91 -16.62 2.10
CA PRO A 280 -9.41 -16.52 0.74
C PRO A 280 -9.06 -17.89 0.14
N LEU A 281 -8.48 -18.82 0.91
CA LEU A 281 -8.05 -20.15 0.45
C LEU A 281 -9.21 -21.01 -0.07
N PHE A 282 -10.44 -20.75 0.38
CA PHE A 282 -11.64 -21.47 -0.06
C PHE A 282 -12.29 -20.87 -1.31
N ALA A 283 -11.74 -19.78 -1.86
CA ALA A 283 -12.17 -19.16 -3.09
C ALA A 283 -10.97 -18.97 -4.03
N PRO A 284 -10.58 -19.99 -4.82
CA PRO A 284 -9.35 -19.98 -5.62
C PRO A 284 -9.22 -18.78 -6.57
N ALA A 285 -10.34 -18.33 -7.15
CA ALA A 285 -10.37 -17.12 -8.00
C ALA A 285 -10.14 -15.83 -7.20
N SER A 286 -10.47 -15.80 -5.91
CA SER A 286 -10.25 -14.66 -5.02
C SER A 286 -8.91 -14.75 -4.26
N CYS A 287 -8.32 -15.94 -4.10
CA CYS A 287 -6.97 -16.15 -3.54
C CYS A 287 -5.92 -15.27 -4.22
N LEU A 288 -6.08 -15.05 -5.51
CA LEU A 288 -5.19 -14.23 -6.32
C LEU A 288 -5.02 -12.84 -5.69
N LEU A 289 -6.09 -12.24 -5.18
CA LEU A 289 -6.06 -10.90 -4.59
C LEU A 289 -5.41 -10.84 -3.19
N THR A 290 -4.94 -11.96 -2.66
CA THR A 290 -4.41 -12.06 -1.29
C THR A 290 -2.92 -12.41 -1.22
N SER A 291 -2.21 -12.38 -2.35
CA SER A 291 -0.76 -12.51 -2.36
C SER A 291 -0.10 -11.24 -1.80
N ALA A 292 0.24 -11.26 -0.52
CA ALA A 292 1.15 -10.28 0.08
C ALA A 292 2.55 -10.94 0.24
N PRO A 293 3.64 -10.30 -0.20
CA PRO A 293 4.99 -10.68 0.17
C PRO A 293 5.24 -10.48 1.67
N ARG A 294 6.37 -11.02 2.12
CA ARG A 294 6.91 -10.97 3.48
C ARG A 294 6.94 -9.53 4.01
N ASP A 295 6.40 -9.31 5.22
CA ASP A 295 6.52 -8.06 5.98
C ASP A 295 7.99 -7.91 6.45
N PRO A 296 8.77 -6.94 5.92
CA PRO A 296 10.19 -6.82 6.25
C PRO A 296 10.43 -6.33 7.69
N LYS A 297 9.41 -5.79 8.38
CA LYS A 297 9.59 -5.12 9.67
C LYS A 297 9.54 -6.02 10.90
N THR A 298 9.32 -7.33 10.75
CA THR A 298 9.29 -8.27 11.89
C THR A 298 10.65 -8.47 12.57
N HIS A 299 11.74 -7.95 12.02
CA HIS A 299 13.09 -8.02 12.60
C HIS A 299 13.42 -6.88 13.58
N LEU A 300 12.60 -5.83 13.65
CA LEU A 300 12.87 -4.65 14.49
C LEU A 300 12.16 -4.69 15.85
N SER A 301 11.55 -5.82 16.23
CA SER A 301 10.75 -5.95 17.45
C SER A 301 11.21 -7.04 18.41
N GLU A 302 12.48 -7.43 18.38
CA GLU A 302 13.09 -8.14 19.50
C GLU A 302 14.15 -7.22 20.16
N PRO A 303 14.14 -7.11 21.50
CA PRO A 303 15.10 -6.30 22.25
C PRO A 303 16.54 -6.82 22.12
#